data_AF-A0A924N6P5-F1
#
_entry.id   AF-A0A924N6P5-F1
#
_cell.length_a   1.000
_cell.length_b   1.000
_cell.length_c   1.000
_cell.angle_alpha   90.00
_cell.angle_beta   90.00
_cell.angle_gamma   90.00
#
_symmetry.space_group_name_H-M   'P 1'
#
loop_
_entity.id
_entity.type
_entity.pdbx_description
1 polymer ?
#
loop_
_entity_poly.entity_id
_entity_poly.type
_entity_poly.pdbx_seq_one_letter_code
_entity_poly.pdbx_strand_id
1 'polypeptide(L)'
;WNRVYPNNNIAFTNIRNFVRDGQRLGAVGMLNTTWDDDGESIFDQTWSGVLFGAAAAWQPGEGSIERFQQSFGRAFYRDTTGRADAAERLLMAAHATLQKAGLGEGSDALFWRDPFSADGVISAEKIRNYSHDLRVAAESALVYTAQMRNAGTVVNGTALDAMELGARRLDLIGMKFQIADDIRRAYANAADTSRRDAGHELSEISGINGRMQDLRDGYALTRDLYEAAWLRENRPYWIHNVLTKYDLAIQLWQSRADQFALARSAYGRTRKLPPGESIGIPAPLPPPPLVP
;
A
#
# COMPACT_ATOMS: atom_id res chain seq x y z
N TRP A 1 -1.49 -13.79 -3.08
CA TRP A 1 -1.53 -14.12 -4.50
C TRP A 1 -1.24 -12.94 -5.41
N ASN A 2 -1.83 -11.76 -5.20
CA ASN A 2 -1.41 -10.53 -5.92
C ASN A 2 -1.78 -9.25 -5.15
N ARG A 3 -1.67 -9.31 -3.82
CA ARG A 3 -1.97 -8.20 -2.91
C ARG A 3 -0.71 -7.88 -2.13
N VAL A 4 -0.52 -6.59 -1.83
CA VAL A 4 0.60 -6.12 -1.02
C VAL A 4 0.52 -6.53 0.45
N TYR A 5 -0.69 -6.90 0.89
CA TYR A 5 -1.02 -7.56 2.15
C TYR A 5 -2.33 -8.35 1.98
N PRO A 6 -2.52 -9.53 2.58
CA PRO A 6 -3.74 -10.32 2.42
C PRO A 6 -5.02 -9.55 2.79
N ASN A 7 -6.07 -9.69 1.98
CA ASN A 7 -7.39 -9.13 2.33
C ASN A 7 -8.19 -10.13 3.17
N ASN A 8 -8.06 -10.01 4.49
CA ASN A 8 -8.76 -10.87 5.43
C ASN A 8 -10.28 -10.62 5.50
N ASN A 9 -10.81 -9.52 4.93
CA ASN A 9 -12.28 -9.35 4.79
C ASN A 9 -12.88 -10.46 3.92
N ILE A 10 -12.17 -10.82 2.84
CA ILE A 10 -12.58 -11.86 1.90
C ILE A 10 -12.13 -13.23 2.40
N ALA A 11 -10.86 -13.36 2.81
CA ALA A 11 -10.30 -14.66 3.19
C ALA A 11 -11.08 -15.31 4.34
N PHE A 12 -11.37 -14.57 5.42
CA PHE A 12 -12.12 -15.13 6.55
C PHE A 12 -13.54 -15.54 6.18
N THR A 13 -14.24 -14.71 5.42
CA THR A 13 -15.62 -15.02 4.98
C THR A 13 -15.64 -16.29 4.13
N ASN A 14 -14.70 -16.41 3.18
CA ASN A 14 -14.61 -17.58 2.32
C ASN A 14 -14.26 -18.84 3.11
N ILE A 15 -13.20 -18.78 3.94
CA ILE A 15 -12.78 -19.89 4.79
C ILE A 15 -13.94 -20.38 5.65
N ARG A 16 -14.62 -19.48 6.37
CA ARG A 16 -15.75 -19.82 7.24
C ARG A 16 -16.84 -20.56 6.48
N ASN A 17 -17.27 -20.01 5.34
CA ASN A 17 -18.39 -20.55 4.58
C ASN A 17 -18.05 -21.92 3.98
N PHE A 18 -16.86 -22.06 3.35
CA PHE A 18 -16.43 -23.33 2.78
C PHE A 18 -16.26 -24.42 3.84
N VAL A 19 -15.73 -24.09 5.01
CA VAL A 19 -15.58 -25.06 6.10
C VAL A 19 -16.93 -25.48 6.66
N ARG A 20 -17.81 -24.52 6.98
CA ARG A 20 -19.16 -24.81 7.47
C ARG A 20 -19.92 -25.71 6.51
N ASP A 21 -19.92 -25.37 5.22
CA ASP A 21 -20.68 -26.10 4.22
C ASP A 21 -20.04 -27.47 3.94
N GLY A 22 -18.70 -27.56 3.95
CA GLY A 22 -17.97 -28.82 3.88
C GLY A 22 -18.34 -29.76 5.01
N GLN A 23 -18.34 -29.28 6.26
CA GLN A 23 -18.76 -30.08 7.42
C GLN A 23 -20.21 -30.58 7.27
N ARG A 24 -21.14 -29.69 6.88
CA ARG A 24 -22.56 -30.04 6.67
C ARG A 24 -22.76 -31.13 5.60
N LEU A 25 -21.88 -31.15 4.59
CA LEU A 25 -21.95 -32.08 3.46
C LEU A 25 -21.07 -33.32 3.63
N GLY A 26 -20.42 -33.48 4.80
CA GLY A 26 -19.61 -34.66 5.10
C GLY A 26 -18.18 -34.63 4.55
N ALA A 27 -17.63 -33.46 4.24
CA ALA A 27 -16.21 -33.32 3.93
C ALA A 27 -15.36 -33.71 5.15
N VAL A 28 -14.32 -34.51 4.92
CA VAL A 28 -13.43 -35.04 5.98
C VAL A 28 -12.16 -34.19 6.18
N GLY A 29 -11.98 -33.13 5.40
CA GLY A 29 -10.83 -32.25 5.47
C GLY A 29 -10.99 -31.02 4.57
N MET A 30 -10.08 -30.05 4.74
CA MET A 30 -10.00 -28.85 3.91
C MET A 30 -8.57 -28.59 3.45
N LEU A 31 -8.42 -28.01 2.27
CA LEU A 31 -7.17 -27.41 1.83
C LEU A 31 -7.28 -25.90 1.96
N ASN A 32 -6.50 -25.31 2.86
CA ASN A 32 -6.37 -23.86 2.96
C ASN A 32 -5.13 -23.42 2.18
N THR A 33 -5.33 -22.85 1.00
CA THR A 33 -4.25 -22.58 0.05
C THR A 33 -3.82 -21.12 0.07
N THR A 34 -2.52 -20.88 0.17
CA THR A 34 -1.90 -19.60 -0.20
C THR A 34 -1.34 -19.73 -1.62
N TRP A 35 -1.63 -18.76 -2.47
CA TRP A 35 -1.14 -18.67 -3.83
C TRP A 35 -0.30 -17.41 -3.97
N ASP A 36 0.67 -17.41 -4.88
CA ASP A 36 1.68 -16.37 -5.07
C ASP A 36 1.83 -15.99 -6.56
N ASP A 37 0.68 -15.84 -7.25
CA ASP A 37 0.56 -15.75 -8.73
C ASP A 37 1.46 -14.72 -9.42
N ASP A 38 1.77 -13.58 -8.79
CA ASP A 38 2.64 -12.55 -9.37
C ASP A 38 4.12 -12.67 -8.96
N GLY A 39 4.45 -13.67 -8.14
CA GLY A 39 5.81 -13.93 -7.69
C GLY A 39 6.36 -12.90 -6.70
N GLU A 40 5.49 -12.07 -6.09
CA GLU A 40 5.88 -11.00 -5.17
C GLU A 40 5.38 -11.21 -3.74
N SER A 41 4.62 -12.28 -3.49
CA SER A 41 3.97 -12.53 -2.20
C SER A 41 4.97 -12.90 -1.09
N ILE A 42 4.68 -12.46 0.14
CA ILE A 42 5.42 -12.81 1.36
C ILE A 42 4.52 -13.67 2.24
N PHE A 43 4.90 -14.92 2.47
CA PHE A 43 4.09 -15.90 3.20
C PHE A 43 3.84 -15.47 4.64
N ASP A 44 4.82 -14.86 5.31
CA ASP A 44 4.70 -14.39 6.70
C ASP A 44 3.58 -13.35 6.91
N GLN A 45 3.03 -12.75 5.85
CA GLN A 45 1.84 -11.89 5.93
C GLN A 45 0.52 -12.68 6.07
N THR A 46 0.53 -13.99 5.78
CA THR A 46 -0.68 -14.80 5.60
C THR A 46 -1.14 -15.54 6.86
N TRP A 47 -0.35 -15.52 7.94
CA TRP A 47 -0.58 -16.31 9.15
C TRP A 47 -1.98 -16.16 9.76
N SER A 48 -2.55 -14.96 9.73
CA SER A 48 -3.91 -14.69 10.21
C SER A 48 -4.96 -15.53 9.45
N GLY A 49 -4.89 -15.56 8.11
CA GLY A 49 -5.76 -16.38 7.27
C GLY A 49 -5.50 -17.88 7.41
N VAL A 50 -4.23 -18.29 7.50
CA VAL A 50 -3.83 -19.70 7.70
C VAL A 50 -4.39 -20.24 9.01
N LEU A 51 -4.20 -19.50 10.10
CA LEU A 51 -4.63 -19.89 11.44
C LEU A 51 -6.15 -19.82 11.61
N PHE A 52 -6.83 -18.90 10.94
CA PHE A 52 -8.30 -18.92 10.92
C PHE A 52 -8.82 -20.18 10.23
N GLY A 53 -8.20 -20.61 9.13
CA GLY A 53 -8.52 -21.89 8.49
C GLY A 53 -8.34 -23.08 9.44
N ALA A 54 -7.21 -23.13 10.16
CA ALA A 54 -7.00 -24.17 11.17
C ALA A 54 -8.05 -24.13 12.29
N ALA A 55 -8.37 -22.94 12.81
CA ALA A 55 -9.36 -22.78 13.86
C ALA A 55 -10.78 -23.19 13.40
N ALA A 56 -11.17 -22.78 12.19
CA ALA A 56 -12.46 -23.13 11.61
C ALA A 56 -12.57 -24.64 11.32
N ALA A 57 -11.51 -25.27 10.82
CA ALA A 57 -11.48 -26.70 10.50
C ALA A 57 -11.56 -27.60 11.75
N TRP A 58 -10.96 -27.15 12.85
CA TRP A 58 -10.84 -27.94 14.07
C TRP A 58 -12.13 -27.98 14.90
N GLN A 59 -12.97 -26.96 14.78
CA GLN A 59 -14.19 -26.81 15.58
C GLN A 59 -15.42 -27.30 14.82
N PRO A 60 -16.38 -27.96 15.50
CA PRO A 60 -17.65 -28.29 14.87
C PRO A 60 -18.46 -27.03 14.58
N GLY A 61 -19.04 -26.98 13.39
CA GLY A 61 -19.93 -25.90 12.95
C GLY A 61 -19.20 -24.70 12.32
N GLU A 62 -19.86 -23.54 12.37
CA GLU A 62 -19.35 -22.31 11.76
C GLU A 62 -18.32 -21.64 12.68
N GLY A 63 -17.08 -21.45 12.19
CA GLY A 63 -16.05 -20.72 12.91
C GLY A 63 -16.36 -19.22 13.03
N SER A 64 -16.29 -18.66 14.24
CA SER A 64 -16.53 -17.22 14.47
C SER A 64 -15.30 -16.39 14.11
N ILE A 65 -15.47 -15.52 13.10
CA ILE A 65 -14.45 -14.55 12.67
C ILE A 65 -14.16 -13.57 13.80
N GLU A 66 -15.20 -13.11 14.50
CA GLU A 66 -15.11 -12.11 15.55
C GLU A 66 -14.28 -12.62 16.73
N ARG A 67 -14.53 -13.85 17.19
CA ARG A 67 -13.76 -14.47 18.27
C ARG A 67 -12.31 -14.70 17.85
N PHE A 68 -12.07 -15.08 16.60
CA PHE A 68 -10.71 -15.25 16.08
C PHE A 68 -9.94 -13.92 16.07
N GLN A 69 -10.54 -12.86 15.51
CA GLN A 69 -9.93 -11.53 15.44
C GLN A 69 -9.67 -10.88 16.81
N GLN A 70 -10.30 -11.36 17.88
CA GLN A 70 -10.08 -10.91 19.26
C GLN A 70 -9.02 -11.72 20.01
N SER A 71 -8.56 -12.83 19.44
CA SER A 71 -7.67 -13.78 20.11
C SER A 71 -6.37 -14.04 19.34
N PHE A 72 -6.32 -13.70 18.04
CA PHE A 72 -5.17 -13.91 17.16
C PHE A 72 -3.89 -13.29 17.73
N GLY A 73 -3.90 -12.01 18.11
CA GLY A 73 -2.75 -11.30 18.63
C GLY A 73 -2.17 -11.93 19.89
N ARG A 74 -3.06 -12.34 20.81
CA ARG A 74 -2.65 -13.03 22.04
C ARG A 74 -2.08 -14.41 21.76
N ALA A 75 -2.69 -15.17 20.85
CA ALA A 75 -2.28 -16.53 20.53
C ALA A 75 -0.97 -16.58 19.73
N PHE A 76 -0.87 -15.73 18.70
CA PHE A 76 0.22 -15.76 17.72
C PHE A 76 1.39 -14.85 18.12
N TYR A 77 1.15 -13.65 18.63
CA TYR A 77 2.20 -12.69 18.99
C TYR A 77 2.51 -12.63 20.49
N ARG A 78 1.73 -13.32 21.35
CA ARG A 78 1.71 -13.12 22.81
C ARG A 78 1.35 -11.70 23.23
N ASP A 79 0.67 -10.97 22.35
CA ASP A 79 0.24 -9.61 22.61
C ASP A 79 -1.00 -9.60 23.53
N THR A 80 -0.83 -9.11 24.77
CA THR A 80 -1.95 -8.93 25.72
C THR A 80 -2.59 -7.54 25.63
N THR A 81 -2.08 -6.65 24.77
CA THR A 81 -2.57 -5.27 24.64
C THR A 81 -3.66 -5.11 23.59
N GLY A 82 -3.82 -6.09 22.69
CA GLY A 82 -4.79 -6.07 21.59
C GLY A 82 -4.34 -5.22 20.38
N ARG A 83 -3.08 -4.79 20.35
CA ARG A 83 -2.48 -3.99 19.28
C ARG A 83 -2.35 -4.78 17.99
N ALA A 84 -1.99 -6.05 18.05
CA ALA A 84 -1.86 -6.88 16.85
C ALA A 84 -3.23 -7.08 16.17
N ASP A 85 -4.26 -7.34 16.97
CA ASP A 85 -5.64 -7.46 16.50
C ASP A 85 -6.16 -6.14 15.92
N ALA A 86 -5.78 -5.01 16.52
CA ALA A 86 -6.12 -3.69 16.01
C ALA A 86 -5.42 -3.39 14.68
N ALA A 87 -4.12 -3.73 14.55
CA ALA A 87 -3.37 -3.59 13.32
C ALA A 87 -3.99 -4.42 12.17
N GLU A 88 -4.33 -5.69 12.42
CA GLU A 88 -5.04 -6.54 11.44
C GLU A 88 -6.35 -5.90 10.95
N ARG A 89 -7.18 -5.39 11.88
CA ARG A 89 -8.42 -4.70 11.53
C ARG A 89 -8.20 -3.43 10.72
N LEU A 90 -7.12 -2.69 10.98
CA LEU A 90 -6.77 -1.49 10.22
C LEU A 90 -6.32 -1.85 8.80
N LEU A 91 -5.57 -2.92 8.60
CA LEU A 91 -5.19 -3.40 7.26
C LEU A 91 -6.41 -3.90 6.47
N MET A 92 -7.36 -4.55 7.15
CA MET A 92 -8.66 -4.88 6.57
C MET A 92 -9.45 -3.61 6.20
N ALA A 93 -9.42 -2.56 7.03
CA ALA A 93 -10.07 -1.29 6.73
C ALA A 93 -9.43 -0.58 5.52
N ALA A 94 -8.11 -0.64 5.38
CA ALA A 94 -7.39 -0.13 4.21
C ALA A 94 -7.86 -0.78 2.90
N HIS A 95 -8.01 -2.11 2.87
CA HIS A 95 -8.61 -2.83 1.73
C HIS A 95 -10.05 -2.38 1.46
N ALA A 96 -10.87 -2.26 2.50
CA ALA A 96 -12.25 -1.80 2.35
C ALA A 96 -12.35 -0.37 1.82
N THR A 97 -11.42 0.51 2.19
CA THR A 97 -11.33 1.88 1.66
C THR A 97 -11.02 1.88 0.16
N LEU A 98 -10.08 1.05 -0.30
CA LEU A 98 -9.80 0.88 -1.73
C LEU A 98 -10.99 0.30 -2.51
N GLN A 99 -11.75 -0.60 -1.88
CA GLN A 99 -12.97 -1.14 -2.47
C GLN A 99 -14.03 -0.06 -2.65
N LYS A 100 -14.26 0.76 -1.62
CA LYS A 100 -15.19 1.91 -1.67
C LYS A 100 -14.79 2.93 -2.73
N ALA A 101 -13.49 3.14 -2.95
CA ALA A 101 -12.96 3.99 -4.01
C ALA A 101 -13.17 3.41 -5.42
N GLY A 102 -13.66 2.18 -5.58
CA GLY A 102 -13.82 1.54 -6.88
C GLY A 102 -12.48 1.12 -7.51
N LEU A 103 -11.47 0.86 -6.67
CA LEU A 103 -10.14 0.35 -7.06
C LEU A 103 -9.95 -1.13 -6.72
N GLY A 104 -10.94 -1.76 -6.08
CA GLY A 104 -10.87 -3.16 -5.66
C GLY A 104 -10.18 -3.30 -4.32
N GLU A 105 -8.90 -3.68 -4.32
CA GLU A 105 -8.14 -4.03 -3.12
C GLU A 105 -6.72 -3.45 -3.20
N GLY A 106 -5.93 -3.60 -2.12
CA GLY A 106 -4.50 -3.31 -2.09
C GLY A 106 -3.69 -4.29 -2.94
N SER A 107 -3.85 -4.22 -4.26
CA SER A 107 -3.18 -5.07 -5.24
C SER A 107 -1.75 -4.61 -5.54
N ASP A 108 -0.87 -5.55 -5.90
CA ASP A 108 0.46 -5.24 -6.41
C ASP A 108 0.38 -4.36 -7.67
N ALA A 109 -0.59 -4.61 -8.56
CA ALA A 109 -0.84 -3.78 -9.73
C ALA A 109 -1.12 -2.31 -9.35
N LEU A 110 -1.95 -2.07 -8.33
CA LEU A 110 -2.21 -0.72 -7.83
C LEU A 110 -0.98 -0.12 -7.16
N PHE A 111 -0.17 -0.91 -6.44
CA PHE A 111 1.10 -0.49 -5.84
C PHE A 111 2.14 -0.05 -6.87
N TRP A 112 2.20 -0.71 -8.01
CA TRP A 112 3.14 -0.37 -9.09
C TRP A 112 2.62 0.70 -10.06
N ARG A 113 1.32 1.00 -10.06
CA ARG A 113 0.73 1.98 -10.97
C ARG A 113 1.34 3.37 -10.80
N ASP A 114 1.89 3.90 -11.87
CA ASP A 114 2.37 5.28 -11.92
C ASP A 114 1.18 6.26 -11.93
N PRO A 115 1.03 7.17 -10.95
CA PRO A 115 -0.07 8.13 -10.89
C PRO A 115 -0.08 9.14 -12.05
N PHE A 116 1.01 9.28 -12.81
CA PHE A 116 1.08 10.12 -14.01
C PHE A 116 0.88 9.36 -15.33
N SER A 117 0.66 8.04 -15.27
CA SER A 117 0.25 7.27 -16.45
C SER A 117 -1.25 7.48 -16.76
N ALA A 118 -1.71 7.09 -17.95
CA ALA A 118 -3.14 7.19 -18.32
C ALA A 118 -4.06 6.49 -17.30
N ASP A 119 -3.75 5.24 -16.95
CA ASP A 119 -4.49 4.50 -15.91
C ASP A 119 -4.31 5.10 -14.51
N GLY A 120 -3.14 5.71 -14.27
CA GLY A 120 -2.81 6.45 -13.07
C GLY A 120 -3.76 7.60 -12.82
N VAL A 121 -4.02 8.42 -13.84
CA VAL A 121 -4.91 9.58 -13.71
C VAL A 121 -6.35 9.14 -13.42
N ILE A 122 -6.82 8.06 -14.04
CA ILE A 122 -8.13 7.45 -13.73
C ILE A 122 -8.19 6.96 -12.27
N SER A 123 -7.10 6.32 -11.81
CA SER A 123 -7.02 5.83 -10.43
C SER A 123 -6.94 6.98 -9.43
N ALA A 124 -6.28 8.08 -9.80
CA ALA A 124 -6.12 9.28 -8.98
C ALA A 124 -7.48 9.93 -8.69
N GLU A 125 -8.38 10.01 -9.69
CA GLU A 125 -9.73 10.53 -9.46
C GLU A 125 -10.51 9.69 -8.44
N LYS A 126 -10.45 8.37 -8.60
CA LYS A 126 -11.14 7.41 -7.73
C LYS A 126 -10.68 7.49 -6.27
N ILE A 127 -9.36 7.55 -6.04
CA ILE A 127 -8.79 7.48 -4.69
C ILE A 127 -8.69 8.86 -4.01
N ARG A 128 -8.88 9.96 -4.73
CA ARG A 128 -8.68 11.33 -4.23
C ARG A 128 -9.33 11.58 -2.86
N ASN A 129 -10.60 11.20 -2.71
CA ASN A 129 -11.37 11.40 -1.48
C ASN A 129 -11.16 10.31 -0.42
N TYR A 130 -10.37 9.27 -0.74
CA TYR A 130 -10.15 8.10 0.11
C TYR A 130 -8.68 7.94 0.54
N SER A 131 -7.76 8.72 -0.06
CA SER A 131 -6.33 8.63 0.21
C SER A 131 -6.02 8.91 1.69
N HIS A 132 -6.71 9.87 2.31
CA HIS A 132 -6.55 10.16 3.73
C HIS A 132 -6.89 8.95 4.61
N ASP A 133 -8.10 8.40 4.47
CA ASP A 133 -8.56 7.27 5.29
C ASP A 133 -7.71 6.01 5.08
N LEU A 134 -7.27 5.77 3.83
CA LEU A 134 -6.36 4.66 3.51
C LEU A 134 -5.04 4.80 4.28
N ARG A 135 -4.43 5.98 4.21
CA ARG A 135 -3.16 6.25 4.87
C ARG A 135 -3.28 6.22 6.38
N VAL A 136 -4.31 6.84 6.96
CA VAL A 136 -4.57 6.79 8.40
C VAL A 136 -4.70 5.35 8.89
N ALA A 137 -5.40 4.49 8.16
CA ALA A 137 -5.52 3.08 8.52
C ALA A 137 -4.16 2.37 8.50
N ALA A 138 -3.40 2.52 7.41
CA ALA A 138 -2.10 1.89 7.25
C ALA A 138 -1.05 2.41 8.26
N GLU A 139 -0.94 3.73 8.43
CA GLU A 139 -0.04 4.38 9.38
C GLU A 139 -0.39 4.03 10.84
N SER A 140 -1.68 3.92 11.18
CA SER A 140 -2.10 3.46 12.51
C SER A 140 -1.66 2.02 12.79
N ALA A 141 -1.69 1.15 11.77
CA ALA A 141 -1.16 -0.20 11.90
C ALA A 141 0.36 -0.18 12.14
N LEU A 142 1.10 0.69 11.42
CA LEU A 142 2.54 0.89 11.64
C LEU A 142 2.84 1.32 13.08
N VAL A 143 2.06 2.26 13.62
CA VAL A 143 2.20 2.69 15.03
C VAL A 143 2.06 1.51 15.99
N TYR A 144 1.07 0.64 15.79
CA TYR A 144 0.90 -0.54 16.64
C TYR A 144 2.02 -1.55 16.49
N THR A 145 2.50 -1.82 15.28
CA THR A 145 3.67 -2.71 15.07
C THR A 145 4.92 -2.17 15.75
N ALA A 146 5.17 -0.86 15.68
CA ALA A 146 6.30 -0.22 16.35
C ALA A 146 6.18 -0.28 17.89
N GLN A 147 4.99 -0.03 18.43
CA GLN A 147 4.72 -0.15 19.87
C GLN A 147 4.91 -1.59 20.37
N MET A 148 4.48 -2.57 19.59
CA MET A 148 4.68 -3.99 19.86
C MET A 148 6.16 -4.36 19.87
N ARG A 149 6.93 -3.90 18.87
CA ARG A 149 8.38 -4.13 18.81
C ARG A 149 9.10 -3.52 20.02
N ASN A 150 8.78 -2.28 20.37
CA ASN A 150 9.40 -1.57 21.50
C ASN A 150 9.07 -2.20 22.87
N ALA A 151 7.97 -2.94 22.99
CA ALA A 151 7.64 -3.66 24.23
C ALA A 151 8.54 -4.89 24.46
N GLY A 152 9.20 -5.43 23.42
CA GLY A 152 10.20 -6.49 23.53
C GLY A 152 9.68 -7.88 23.91
N THR A 153 8.36 -8.08 24.05
CA THR A 153 7.76 -9.36 24.48
C THR A 153 7.10 -10.16 23.36
N VAL A 154 7.19 -9.67 22.12
CA VAL A 154 6.49 -10.24 20.97
C VAL A 154 7.22 -11.47 20.44
N VAL A 155 6.50 -12.58 20.29
CA VAL A 155 6.99 -13.76 19.53
C VAL A 155 6.57 -13.66 18.07
N ASN A 156 7.18 -14.46 17.18
CA ASN A 156 6.92 -14.41 15.74
C ASN A 156 7.22 -13.02 15.13
N GLY A 157 8.36 -12.44 15.52
CA GLY A 157 8.77 -11.09 15.09
C GLY A 157 8.92 -10.94 13.58
N THR A 158 9.24 -12.00 12.83
CA THR A 158 9.32 -11.95 11.35
C THR A 158 7.95 -11.66 10.72
N ALA A 159 6.88 -12.24 11.25
CA ALA A 159 5.51 -11.96 10.82
C ALA A 159 5.06 -10.55 11.20
N LEU A 160 5.55 -10.01 12.34
CA LEU A 160 5.33 -8.61 12.69
C LEU A 160 6.04 -7.66 11.71
N ASP A 161 7.27 -7.98 11.31
CA ASP A 161 8.01 -7.23 10.28
C ASP A 161 7.30 -7.33 8.91
N ALA A 162 6.75 -8.49 8.57
CA ALA A 162 5.99 -8.67 7.32
C ALA A 162 4.67 -7.88 7.32
N MET A 163 4.00 -7.77 8.48
CA MET A 163 2.85 -6.89 8.69
C MET A 163 3.23 -5.41 8.51
N GLU A 164 4.37 -4.99 9.06
CA GLU A 164 4.90 -3.64 8.85
C GLU A 164 5.13 -3.37 7.35
N LEU A 165 5.77 -4.29 6.63
CA LEU A 165 5.97 -4.18 5.19
C LEU A 165 4.65 -4.01 4.43
N GLY A 166 3.65 -4.84 4.73
CA GLY A 166 2.32 -4.75 4.10
C GLY A 166 1.62 -3.42 4.37
N ALA A 167 1.70 -2.94 5.62
CA ALA A 167 1.17 -1.64 6.02
C ALA A 167 1.86 -0.48 5.27
N ARG A 168 3.20 -0.51 5.15
CA ARG A 168 3.95 0.49 4.35
C ARG A 168 3.56 0.47 2.88
N ARG A 169 3.35 -0.71 2.30
CA ARG A 169 2.93 -0.82 0.90
C ARG A 169 1.51 -0.28 0.68
N LEU A 170 0.59 -0.49 1.62
CA LEU A 170 -0.76 0.09 1.59
C LEU A 170 -0.73 1.62 1.76
N ASP A 171 0.07 2.14 2.68
CA ASP A 171 0.26 3.58 2.85
C ASP A 171 0.85 4.21 1.58
N LEU A 172 1.88 3.60 1.00
CA LEU A 172 2.54 4.11 -0.22
C LEU A 172 1.59 4.17 -1.42
N ILE A 173 0.57 3.29 -1.49
CA ILE A 173 -0.52 3.42 -2.47
C ILE A 173 -1.26 4.74 -2.28
N GLY A 174 -1.70 5.06 -1.07
CA GLY A 174 -2.40 6.33 -0.82
C GLY A 174 -1.49 7.54 -1.00
N MET A 175 -0.27 7.46 -0.46
CA MET A 175 0.71 8.52 -0.49
C MET A 175 1.06 8.94 -1.91
N LYS A 176 1.33 8.00 -2.83
CA LYS A 176 1.72 8.37 -4.20
C LYS A 176 0.64 9.09 -4.99
N PHE A 177 -0.64 8.73 -4.80
CA PHE A 177 -1.73 9.42 -5.48
C PHE A 177 -2.00 10.79 -4.86
N GLN A 178 -1.91 10.90 -3.53
CA GLN A 178 -2.00 12.19 -2.84
C GLN A 178 -0.87 13.14 -3.26
N ILE A 179 0.38 12.66 -3.23
CA ILE A 179 1.55 13.45 -3.61
C ILE A 179 1.48 13.86 -5.08
N ALA A 180 1.05 12.95 -5.97
CA ALA A 180 0.86 13.29 -7.37
C ALA A 180 -0.13 14.44 -7.58
N ASP A 181 -1.24 14.46 -6.84
CA ASP A 181 -2.19 15.57 -6.88
C ASP A 181 -1.61 16.86 -6.33
N ASP A 182 -0.88 16.77 -5.23
CA ASP A 182 -0.20 17.92 -4.64
C ASP A 182 0.82 18.54 -5.58
N ILE A 183 1.60 17.72 -6.30
CA ILE A 183 2.57 18.19 -7.30
C ILE A 183 1.86 18.94 -8.42
N ARG A 184 0.73 18.40 -8.93
CA ARG A 184 -0.07 19.06 -9.97
C ARG A 184 -0.57 20.43 -9.50
N ARG A 185 -1.09 20.48 -8.27
CA ARG A 185 -1.61 21.71 -7.66
C ARG A 185 -0.51 22.74 -7.41
N ALA A 186 0.62 22.33 -6.83
CA ALA A 186 1.76 23.20 -6.59
C ALA A 186 2.32 23.75 -7.90
N TYR A 187 2.43 22.93 -8.96
CA TYR A 187 2.90 23.40 -10.26
C TYR A 187 1.92 24.39 -10.91
N ALA A 188 0.61 24.13 -10.83
CA ALA A 188 -0.41 25.06 -11.32
C ALA A 188 -0.39 26.39 -10.56
N ASN A 189 -0.25 26.37 -9.23
CA ASN A 189 -0.08 27.57 -8.42
C ASN A 189 1.18 28.35 -8.79
N ALA A 190 2.29 27.66 -9.06
CA ALA A 190 3.53 28.30 -9.47
C ALA A 190 3.46 28.95 -10.87
N ALA A 191 2.59 28.44 -11.75
CA ALA A 191 2.36 28.99 -13.08
C ALA A 191 1.40 30.20 -13.07
N ASP A 192 0.60 30.38 -12.01
CA ASP A 192 -0.28 31.52 -11.84
C ASP A 192 0.50 32.78 -11.45
N THR A 193 0.69 33.68 -12.42
CA THR A 193 1.43 34.94 -12.22
C THR A 193 0.78 35.93 -11.26
N SER A 194 -0.49 35.71 -10.88
CA SER A 194 -1.16 36.54 -9.86
C SER A 194 -0.67 36.20 -8.44
N ARG A 195 -0.08 35.02 -8.25
CA ARG A 195 0.46 34.55 -6.97
C ARG A 195 1.93 34.94 -6.81
N ARG A 196 2.36 35.15 -5.57
CA ARG A 196 3.73 35.58 -5.22
C ARG A 196 4.61 34.47 -4.63
N ASP A 197 4.12 33.23 -4.61
CA ASP A 197 4.70 32.07 -3.90
C ASP A 197 5.31 31.00 -4.82
N ALA A 198 5.39 31.22 -6.14
CA ALA A 198 5.88 30.24 -7.10
C ALA A 198 7.24 29.59 -6.74
N GLY A 199 8.17 30.34 -6.14
CA GLY A 199 9.46 29.78 -5.70
C GLY A 199 9.33 28.76 -4.56
N HIS A 200 8.38 28.96 -3.65
CA HIS A 200 8.04 28.04 -2.58
C HIS A 200 7.35 26.79 -3.14
N GLU A 201 6.33 26.97 -3.98
CA GLU A 201 5.59 25.87 -4.63
C GLU A 201 6.52 24.93 -5.44
N LEU A 202 7.48 25.49 -6.17
CA LEU A 202 8.46 24.66 -6.90
C LEU A 202 9.47 23.96 -5.97
N SER A 203 9.75 24.56 -4.81
CA SER A 203 10.61 23.94 -3.80
C SER A 203 9.93 22.76 -3.10
N GLU A 204 8.64 22.88 -2.88
CA GLU A 204 7.77 21.84 -2.31
C GLU A 204 7.67 20.58 -3.20
N ILE A 205 7.93 20.72 -4.51
CA ILE A 205 7.96 19.60 -5.45
C ILE A 205 9.33 18.91 -5.50
N SER A 206 10.41 19.69 -5.61
CA SER A 206 11.74 19.20 -6.03
C SER A 206 12.90 19.58 -5.10
N GLY A 207 12.62 20.15 -3.94
CA GLY A 207 13.62 20.46 -2.92
C GLY A 207 14.31 19.22 -2.35
N ILE A 208 15.25 19.40 -1.42
CA ILE A 208 16.00 18.28 -0.82
C ILE A 208 15.04 17.24 -0.18
N ASN A 209 13.96 17.71 0.44
CA ASN A 209 12.86 16.90 0.98
C ASN A 209 11.55 17.23 0.24
N GLY A 210 11.63 17.38 -1.09
CA GLY A 210 10.46 17.63 -1.92
C GLY A 210 9.59 16.38 -2.05
N ARG A 211 8.35 16.60 -2.49
CA ARG A 211 7.38 15.53 -2.74
C ARG A 211 7.88 14.41 -3.66
N MET A 212 8.70 14.73 -4.66
CA MET A 212 9.30 13.72 -5.53
C MET A 212 10.32 12.85 -4.79
N GLN A 213 11.09 13.45 -3.88
CA GLN A 213 12.06 12.75 -3.03
C GLN A 213 11.35 11.83 -2.03
N ASP A 214 10.24 12.27 -1.43
CA ASP A 214 9.44 11.42 -0.53
C ASP A 214 8.99 10.12 -1.22
N LEU A 215 8.59 10.19 -2.49
CA LEU A 215 8.20 9.00 -3.26
C LEU A 215 9.38 8.10 -3.57
N ARG A 216 10.52 8.66 -3.99
CA ARG A 216 11.76 7.90 -4.19
C ARG A 216 12.15 7.17 -2.91
N ASP A 217 12.17 7.87 -1.79
CA ASP A 217 12.61 7.36 -0.50
C ASP A 217 11.63 6.33 0.06
N GLY A 218 10.32 6.51 -0.17
CA GLY A 218 9.29 5.52 0.13
C GLY A 218 9.51 4.18 -0.59
N TYR A 219 9.83 4.22 -1.89
CA TYR A 219 10.18 3.00 -2.63
C TYR A 219 11.52 2.40 -2.18
N ALA A 220 12.54 3.24 -1.89
CA ALA A 220 13.85 2.78 -1.43
C ALA A 220 13.77 2.04 -0.09
N LEU A 221 13.08 2.61 0.90
CA LEU A 221 12.85 1.94 2.18
C LEU A 221 12.05 0.65 2.01
N THR A 222 10.98 0.68 1.21
CA THR A 222 10.13 -0.49 1.00
C THR A 222 10.88 -1.61 0.26
N ARG A 223 11.80 -1.27 -0.65
CA ARG A 223 12.69 -2.21 -1.33
C ARG A 223 13.54 -2.98 -0.32
N ASP A 224 14.22 -2.28 0.58
CA ASP A 224 15.12 -2.90 1.56
C ASP A 224 14.35 -3.78 2.56
N LEU A 225 13.18 -3.32 3.00
CA LEU A 225 12.29 -4.11 3.85
C LEU A 225 11.75 -5.35 3.13
N TYR A 226 11.43 -5.23 1.84
CA TYR A 226 10.98 -6.34 1.02
C TYR A 226 12.10 -7.38 0.82
N GLU A 227 13.32 -6.94 0.49
CA GLU A 227 14.49 -7.81 0.37
C GLU A 227 14.77 -8.56 1.69
N ALA A 228 14.73 -7.85 2.82
CA ALA A 228 14.90 -8.46 4.13
C ALA A 228 13.80 -9.49 4.47
N ALA A 229 12.53 -9.19 4.14
CA ALA A 229 11.43 -10.14 4.33
C ALA A 229 11.59 -11.37 3.44
N TRP A 230 11.90 -11.18 2.16
CA TRP A 230 12.10 -12.28 1.21
C TRP A 230 13.21 -13.23 1.64
N LEU A 231 14.38 -12.71 1.98
CA LEU A 231 15.55 -13.52 2.33
C LEU A 231 15.38 -14.35 3.62
N ARG A 232 14.34 -14.06 4.43
CA ARG A 232 14.02 -14.84 5.63
C ARG A 232 13.23 -16.11 5.33
N GLU A 233 12.39 -16.12 4.29
CA GLU A 233 11.47 -17.23 4.01
C GLU A 233 11.63 -17.84 2.61
N ASN A 234 12.16 -17.09 1.65
CA ASN A 234 12.23 -17.49 0.24
C ASN A 234 13.67 -17.71 -0.23
N ARG A 235 13.82 -18.52 -1.30
CA ARG A 235 15.11 -18.73 -1.95
C ARG A 235 15.53 -17.49 -2.75
N PRO A 236 16.84 -17.18 -2.86
CA PRO A 236 17.30 -15.92 -3.45
C PRO A 236 17.15 -15.83 -4.97
N TYR A 237 16.89 -16.93 -5.68
CA TYR A 237 16.96 -16.95 -7.15
C TYR A 237 15.94 -16.03 -7.86
N TRP A 238 14.81 -15.70 -7.22
CA TRP A 238 13.73 -14.91 -7.82
C TRP A 238 13.74 -13.43 -7.39
N ILE A 239 14.40 -13.10 -6.27
CA ILE A 239 14.27 -11.78 -5.63
C ILE A 239 14.64 -10.63 -6.57
N HIS A 240 15.65 -10.83 -7.43
CA HIS A 240 16.11 -9.80 -8.37
C HIS A 240 15.04 -9.41 -9.41
N ASN A 241 14.11 -10.31 -9.74
CA ASN A 241 12.97 -9.97 -10.62
C ASN A 241 12.04 -8.95 -9.96
N VAL A 242 11.86 -9.07 -8.64
CA VAL A 242 11.03 -8.16 -7.86
C VAL A 242 11.77 -6.85 -7.54
N LEU A 243 13.03 -6.94 -7.10
CA LEU A 243 13.83 -5.76 -6.78
C LEU A 243 14.04 -4.84 -7.99
N THR A 244 14.11 -5.39 -9.21
CA THR A 244 14.16 -4.58 -10.43
C THR A 244 12.95 -3.63 -10.55
N LYS A 245 11.76 -4.04 -10.10
CA LYS A 245 10.56 -3.17 -10.12
C LYS A 245 10.70 -2.00 -9.15
N TYR A 246 11.24 -2.26 -7.96
CA TYR A 246 11.57 -1.21 -7.00
C TYR A 246 12.62 -0.25 -7.58
N ASP A 247 13.70 -0.78 -8.15
CA ASP A 247 14.78 0.01 -8.74
C ASP A 247 14.28 0.92 -9.87
N LEU A 248 13.38 0.40 -10.73
CA LEU A 248 12.74 1.19 -11.78
C LEU A 248 11.83 2.30 -11.20
N ALA A 249 11.07 2.02 -10.15
CA ALA A 249 10.24 3.03 -9.48
C ALA A 249 11.10 4.14 -8.83
N ILE A 250 12.20 3.77 -8.17
CA ILE A 250 13.16 4.71 -7.57
C ILE A 250 13.77 5.59 -8.67
N GLN A 251 14.24 5.00 -9.76
CA GLN A 251 14.80 5.74 -10.90
C GLN A 251 13.77 6.66 -11.57
N LEU A 252 12.52 6.22 -11.71
CA LEU A 252 11.44 7.03 -12.26
C LEU A 252 11.24 8.32 -11.45
N TRP A 253 11.12 8.21 -10.11
CA TRP A 253 10.91 9.36 -9.25
C TRP A 253 12.14 10.25 -9.13
N GLN A 254 13.35 9.67 -9.15
CA GLN A 254 14.60 10.45 -9.23
C GLN A 254 14.69 11.24 -10.54
N SER A 255 14.42 10.61 -11.69
CA SER A 255 14.45 11.30 -12.99
C SER A 255 13.42 12.43 -13.06
N ARG A 256 12.23 12.25 -12.48
CA ARG A 256 11.23 13.32 -12.38
C ARG A 256 11.69 14.44 -11.47
N ALA A 257 12.25 14.12 -10.31
CA ALA A 257 12.82 15.13 -9.41
C ALA A 257 13.85 16.01 -10.14
N ASP A 258 14.74 15.40 -10.92
CA ASP A 258 15.77 16.12 -11.67
C ASP A 258 15.17 17.02 -12.77
N GLN A 259 14.14 16.55 -13.48
CA GLN A 259 13.41 17.37 -14.46
C GLN A 259 12.75 18.60 -13.82
N PHE A 260 12.12 18.44 -12.66
CA PHE A 260 11.51 19.56 -11.94
C PHE A 260 12.55 20.51 -11.35
N ALA A 261 13.69 20.00 -10.88
CA ALA A 261 14.80 20.83 -10.42
C ALA A 261 15.36 21.72 -11.55
N LEU A 262 15.47 21.17 -12.78
CA LEU A 262 15.82 21.94 -13.97
C LEU A 262 14.78 23.01 -14.30
N ALA A 263 13.49 22.68 -14.24
CA ALA A 263 12.40 23.64 -14.45
C ALA A 263 12.43 24.78 -13.41
N ARG A 264 12.64 24.45 -12.13
CA ARG A 264 12.81 25.42 -11.05
C ARG A 264 14.03 26.33 -11.27
N SER A 265 15.16 25.76 -11.68
CA SER A 265 16.37 26.53 -12.00
C SER A 265 16.18 27.45 -13.21
N ALA A 266 15.48 26.99 -14.25
CA ALA A 266 15.10 27.82 -15.39
C ALA A 266 14.18 28.96 -14.96
N TYR A 267 13.15 28.68 -14.15
CA TYR A 267 12.26 29.70 -13.60
C TYR A 267 13.01 30.78 -12.79
N GLY A 268 14.01 30.40 -11.99
CA GLY A 268 14.85 31.35 -11.27
C GLY A 268 15.57 32.35 -12.18
N ARG A 269 15.88 31.96 -13.43
CA ARG A 269 16.56 32.79 -14.43
C ARG A 269 15.59 33.57 -15.33
N THR A 270 14.50 32.95 -15.76
CA THR A 270 13.63 33.49 -16.82
C THR A 270 12.30 34.02 -16.30
N ARG A 271 11.91 33.66 -15.07
CA ARG A 271 10.56 33.84 -14.51
C ARG A 271 9.46 33.23 -15.38
N LYS A 272 9.79 32.22 -16.17
CA LYS A 272 8.85 31.47 -17.02
C LYS A 272 8.96 29.98 -16.71
N LEU A 273 7.82 29.35 -16.50
CA LEU A 273 7.72 27.90 -16.37
C LEU A 273 7.39 27.26 -17.74
N PRO A 274 7.94 26.08 -18.03
CA PRO A 274 7.51 25.32 -19.20
C PRO A 274 6.08 24.77 -19.01
N PRO A 275 5.38 24.39 -20.09
CA PRO A 275 4.10 23.67 -19.97
C PRO A 275 4.25 22.40 -19.12
N GLY A 276 3.28 22.09 -18.26
CA GLY A 276 3.37 20.95 -17.34
C GLY A 276 3.56 19.62 -18.07
N GLU A 277 2.93 19.46 -19.23
CA GLU A 277 3.03 18.27 -20.08
C GLU A 277 4.47 18.04 -20.56
N SER A 278 5.22 19.11 -20.81
CA SER A 278 6.61 19.01 -21.26
C SER A 278 7.58 18.49 -20.19
N ILE A 279 7.16 18.49 -18.93
CA ILE A 279 7.90 17.95 -17.79
C ILE A 279 7.18 16.76 -17.14
N GLY A 280 6.24 16.14 -17.86
CA GLY A 280 5.60 14.89 -17.45
C GLY A 280 4.41 15.04 -16.50
N ILE A 281 3.86 16.24 -16.30
CA ILE A 281 2.56 16.41 -15.62
C ILE A 281 1.45 16.08 -16.64
N PRO A 282 0.59 15.07 -16.39
CA PRO A 282 -0.49 14.74 -17.32
C PRO A 282 -1.45 15.91 -17.51
N ALA A 283 -2.16 16.00 -18.63
CA ALA A 283 -3.32 16.89 -18.73
C ALA A 283 -4.44 16.46 -17.75
N PRO A 284 -5.33 17.36 -17.32
CA PRO A 284 -6.56 16.97 -16.61
C PRO A 284 -7.38 15.98 -17.45
N LEU A 285 -8.12 15.08 -16.81
CA LEU A 285 -9.06 14.25 -17.56
C LEU A 285 -10.14 15.15 -18.18
N PRO A 286 -10.54 14.88 -19.44
CA PRO A 286 -11.67 15.56 -20.02
C PRO A 286 -12.92 15.31 -19.17
N PRO A 287 -13.83 16.30 -19.03
CA PRO A 287 -15.07 16.08 -18.31
C PRO A 287 -15.82 14.89 -18.93
N PRO A 288 -16.52 14.08 -18.12
CA PRO A 288 -17.32 12.99 -18.65
C PRO A 288 -18.28 13.54 -19.71
N PRO A 289 -18.52 12.80 -20.82
CA PRO A 289 -19.47 13.24 -21.82
C PRO A 289 -20.80 13.54 -21.14
N LEU A 290 -21.39 14.71 -21.45
CA LEU A 290 -22.73 15.04 -21.00
C LEU A 290 -23.64 13.89 -21.42
N VAL A 291 -24.24 13.21 -20.44
CA VAL A 291 -25.23 12.18 -20.71
C VAL A 291 -26.41 12.89 -21.39
N PRO A 292 -26.83 12.46 -22.60
CA PRO A 292 -27.94 13.07 -23.32
C PRO A 292 -29.26 12.92 -22.59
#